data_AF-A0A934DXC4-F1
#
_entry.id   AF-A0A934DXC4-F1
#
_cell.length_a   1.000
_cell.length_b   1.000
_cell.length_c   1.000
_cell.angle_alpha   90.00
_cell.angle_beta   90.00
_cell.angle_gamma   90.00
#
_symmetry.space_group_name_H-M   'P 1'
#
loop_
_entity.id
_entity.type
_entity.pdbx_description
1 polymer ?
#
loop_
_entity_poly.entity_id
_entity_poly.type
_entity_poly.pdbx_seq_one_letter_code
_entity_poly.pdbx_strand_id
1 'polypeptide(L)'
;MNHKITAILAVPLVGLAYFAGLRASKDGSGSAVSDGVLPVTGLPGKPVATFDGASISGEELKKQIEEQAPFVRARYSTPEGKKEFLDNLIRSELLAREAQRKGYPSDKDIVRQHKRNMVALFVQREFEEPQQKQVVPEEDLRKYYDAHLGDYQRPERVRVAHVFFEAPAADAARRKAQKA
;
A
#
# COMPACT_ATOMS: atom_id res chain seq x y z
N MET A 1 -18.82 -12.10 24.43
CA MET A 1 -17.90 -12.55 23.37
C MET A 1 -17.39 -11.32 22.66
N ASN A 2 -16.18 -10.89 23.00
CA ASN A 2 -15.66 -9.57 22.63
C ASN A 2 -14.87 -9.69 21.33
N HIS A 3 -15.43 -9.18 20.24
CA HIS A 3 -14.72 -9.08 18.96
C HIS A 3 -13.73 -7.92 19.02
N LYS A 4 -12.43 -8.23 19.05
CA LYS A 4 -11.36 -7.27 18.86
C LYS A 4 -11.24 -6.97 17.36
N ILE A 5 -11.58 -5.75 16.96
CA ILE A 5 -11.33 -5.23 15.62
C ILE A 5 -9.89 -4.72 15.61
N THR A 6 -8.99 -5.50 15.03
CA THR A 6 -7.60 -5.09 14.79
C THR A 6 -7.56 -4.29 13.49
N ALA A 7 -7.64 -2.97 13.59
CA ALA A 7 -7.40 -2.06 12.48
C ALA A 7 -5.87 -1.95 12.26
N ILE A 8 -5.36 -2.62 11.23
CA ILE A 8 -4.00 -2.43 10.74
C ILE A 8 -3.99 -1.13 9.93
N LEU A 9 -3.52 -0.06 10.56
CA LEU A 9 -3.32 1.25 9.93
C LEU A 9 -2.10 1.13 9.00
N ALA A 10 -2.34 0.77 7.74
CA ALA A 10 -1.33 0.78 6.69
C ALA A 10 -1.00 2.25 6.36
N VAL A 11 0.13 2.73 6.85
CA VAL A 11 0.72 4.02 6.44
C VAL A 11 1.35 3.79 5.07
N PRO A 12 0.89 4.45 3.99
CA PRO A 12 1.56 4.34 2.71
C PRO A 12 2.88 5.11 2.80
N LEU A 13 3.98 4.38 2.90
CA LEU A 13 5.32 4.90 2.64
C LEU A 13 5.39 5.23 1.14
N VAL A 14 5.10 6.48 0.80
CA VAL A 14 5.34 7.03 -0.54
C VAL A 14 6.85 6.98 -0.77
N GLY A 15 7.27 5.99 -1.56
CA GLY A 15 8.67 5.77 -1.89
C GLY A 15 9.20 6.89 -2.79
N LEU A 16 10.20 7.62 -2.29
CA LEU A 16 11.07 8.46 -3.11
C LEU A 16 12.32 7.65 -3.47
N ALA A 17 12.33 7.10 -4.67
CA ALA A 17 13.53 6.59 -5.32
C ALA A 17 13.69 7.32 -6.65
N TYR A 18 14.77 8.06 -6.82
CA TYR A 18 15.22 8.53 -8.13
C TYR A 18 16.74 8.62 -8.14
N PHE A 19 17.39 7.77 -8.94
CA PHE A 19 18.83 7.84 -9.21
C PHE A 19 18.99 8.23 -10.69
N ALA A 20 19.43 9.46 -10.95
CA ALA A 20 19.91 9.88 -12.26
C ALA A 20 21.38 10.25 -12.13
N GLY A 21 22.24 9.40 -12.68
CA GLY A 21 23.66 9.69 -12.82
C GLY A 21 23.87 10.73 -13.90
N LEU A 22 24.56 11.82 -13.56
CA LEU A 22 25.29 12.62 -14.54
C LEU A 22 26.64 13.03 -13.93
N ARG A 23 27.70 12.69 -14.66
CA ARG A 23 29.10 12.83 -14.30
C ARG A 23 29.61 14.18 -14.82
N ALA A 24 30.14 15.02 -13.95
CA ALA A 24 31.36 15.84 -14.14
C ALA A 24 31.36 17.06 -13.20
N SER A 25 32.37 17.18 -12.35
CA SER A 25 33.31 18.30 -12.39
C SER A 25 34.42 18.11 -11.37
N LYS A 26 35.60 18.54 -11.78
CA LYS A 26 36.90 18.51 -11.12
C LYS A 26 37.03 19.80 -10.31
N ASP A 27 37.37 19.67 -9.02
CA ASP A 27 38.07 20.63 -8.13
C ASP A 27 37.41 20.81 -6.75
N GLY A 28 38.22 20.53 -5.71
CA GLY A 28 38.28 21.35 -4.49
C GLY A 28 37.23 21.18 -3.39
N SER A 29 37.60 20.35 -2.39
CA SER A 29 37.19 20.44 -0.97
C SER A 29 35.73 20.16 -0.58
N GLY A 30 35.57 19.13 0.25
CA GLY A 30 34.31 18.73 0.88
C GLY A 30 34.05 17.26 0.59
N SER A 31 34.36 16.39 1.55
CA SER A 31 33.96 14.99 1.52
C SER A 31 32.44 14.89 1.36
N ALA A 32 31.99 14.82 0.11
CA ALA A 32 30.70 14.25 -0.24
C ALA A 32 30.81 12.76 0.07
N VAL A 33 30.51 12.42 1.32
CA VAL A 33 30.22 11.06 1.72
C VAL A 33 29.08 10.62 0.80
N SER A 34 29.37 9.60 0.01
CA SER A 34 28.42 8.94 -0.88
C SER A 34 27.38 8.18 -0.04
N ASP A 35 26.57 8.92 0.69
CA ASP A 35 25.46 8.37 1.45
C ASP A 35 24.29 8.26 0.50
N GLY A 36 23.99 7.03 0.08
CA GLY A 36 22.96 6.66 -0.91
C GLY A 36 21.52 6.92 -0.46
N VAL A 37 21.27 8.02 0.26
CA VAL A 37 19.95 8.52 0.63
C VAL A 37 19.90 9.98 0.21
N LEU A 38 19.23 10.26 -0.90
CA LEU A 38 19.00 11.63 -1.33
C LEU A 38 18.16 12.36 -0.27
N PRO A 39 18.49 13.61 0.06
CA PRO A 39 17.61 14.42 0.89
C PRO A 39 16.28 14.60 0.15
N VAL A 40 15.17 14.33 0.86
CA VAL A 40 13.80 14.64 0.37
C VAL A 40 13.60 16.17 0.31
N THR A 41 14.50 16.93 0.93
CA THR A 41 14.52 18.38 1.00
C THR A 41 15.49 19.01 0.00
N GLY A 42 15.11 20.12 -0.63
CA GLY A 42 16.00 20.89 -1.50
C GLY A 42 15.48 21.17 -2.91
N LEU A 43 14.19 20.93 -3.20
CA LEU A 43 13.60 21.45 -4.44
C LEU A 43 13.71 22.98 -4.48
N PRO A 44 14.03 23.57 -5.66
CA PRO A 44 14.13 25.01 -5.81
C PRO A 44 12.80 25.68 -5.42
N GLY A 45 12.88 26.90 -4.89
CA GLY A 45 11.70 27.68 -4.50
C GLY A 45 11.91 28.47 -3.21
N LYS A 46 10.92 29.29 -2.86
CA LYS A 46 10.95 30.09 -1.62
C LYS A 46 10.85 29.15 -0.40
N PRO A 47 11.82 29.16 0.53
CA PRO A 47 11.75 28.34 1.73
C PRO A 47 10.62 28.80 2.64
N VAL A 48 9.85 27.84 3.15
CA VAL A 48 8.80 28.04 4.16
C VAL A 48 9.21 27.49 5.53
N ALA A 49 10.24 26.64 5.58
CA ALA A 49 10.91 26.21 6.79
C ALA A 49 12.40 25.93 6.53
N THR A 50 13.20 26.08 7.57
CA THR A 50 14.63 25.77 7.60
C THR A 50 14.99 25.02 8.88
N PHE A 51 15.88 24.04 8.79
CA PHE A 51 16.37 23.25 9.94
C PHE A 51 17.69 22.56 9.56
N ASP A 52 18.67 22.54 10.46
CA ASP A 52 19.94 21.80 10.34
C ASP A 52 20.57 21.78 8.93
N GLY A 53 20.64 22.95 8.28
CA GLY A 53 21.22 23.13 6.95
C GLY A 53 20.34 22.69 5.76
N ALA A 54 19.12 22.22 6.02
CA ALA A 54 18.11 21.89 5.03
C ALA A 54 16.95 22.90 5.03
N SER A 55 16.21 22.94 3.92
CA SER A 55 15.02 23.77 3.79
C SER A 55 13.91 23.05 3.05
N ILE A 56 12.67 23.37 3.40
CA ILE A 56 11.48 22.93 2.67
C ILE A 56 10.91 24.14 1.97
N SER A 57 10.77 24.05 0.64
CA SER A 57 10.16 25.10 -0.18
C SER A 57 8.63 25.01 -0.12
N GLY A 58 7.96 26.14 -0.38
CA GLY A 58 6.50 26.15 -0.48
C GLY A 58 5.97 25.26 -1.61
N GLU A 59 6.78 25.06 -2.66
CA GLU A 59 6.45 24.19 -3.79
C GLU A 59 6.51 22.71 -3.40
N GLU A 60 7.55 22.29 -2.66
CA GLU A 60 7.65 20.93 -2.13
C GLU A 60 6.49 20.63 -1.18
N LEU A 61 6.18 21.54 -0.26
CA LEU A 61 5.06 21.38 0.66
C LEU A 61 3.73 21.19 -0.10
N LYS A 62 3.51 21.99 -1.15
CA LYS A 62 2.30 21.88 -1.98
C LYS A 62 2.25 20.53 -2.71
N LYS A 63 3.35 20.11 -3.33
CA LYS A 63 3.45 18.84 -4.04
C LYS A 63 3.18 17.65 -3.13
N GLN A 64 3.81 17.62 -1.96
CA GLN A 64 3.61 16.57 -0.94
C GLN A 64 2.15 16.47 -0.49
N ILE A 65 1.46 17.61 -0.34
CA ILE A 65 0.03 17.62 -0.06
C ILE A 65 -0.75 17.08 -1.26
N GLU A 66 -0.45 17.50 -2.49
CA GLU A 66 -1.17 17.07 -3.70
C GLU A 66 -1.07 15.56 -3.98
N GLU A 67 0.02 14.92 -3.58
CA GLU A 67 0.24 13.47 -3.65
C GLU A 67 -0.65 12.68 -2.68
N GLN A 68 -1.24 13.33 -1.68
CA GLN A 68 -2.13 12.65 -0.73
C GLN A 68 -3.49 12.31 -1.35
N ALA A 69 -4.18 11.30 -0.80
CA ALA A 69 -5.53 10.96 -1.19
C ALA A 69 -6.50 12.17 -1.01
N PRO A 70 -7.55 12.32 -1.84
CA PRO A 70 -8.47 13.46 -1.81
C PRO A 70 -8.97 13.85 -0.40
N PHE A 71 -9.34 12.84 0.41
CA PHE A 71 -9.81 13.06 1.77
C PHE A 71 -8.73 13.63 2.71
N VAL A 72 -7.49 13.18 2.56
CA VAL A 72 -6.35 13.65 3.37
C VAL A 72 -5.97 15.08 2.96
N ARG A 73 -5.99 15.38 1.66
CA ARG A 73 -5.75 16.74 1.14
C ARG A 73 -6.69 17.78 1.72
N ALA A 74 -7.97 17.43 1.84
CA ALA A 74 -8.99 18.34 2.37
C ALA A 74 -8.66 18.81 3.80
N ARG A 75 -8.04 17.94 4.63
CA ARG A 75 -7.63 18.26 6.00
C ARG A 75 -6.53 19.33 6.06
N TYR A 76 -5.65 19.39 5.07
CA TYR A 76 -4.51 20.32 5.02
C TYR A 76 -4.75 21.52 4.11
N SER A 77 -6.01 21.88 3.87
CA SER A 77 -6.38 23.01 3.00
C SER A 77 -6.22 24.38 3.68
N THR A 78 -6.39 24.44 5.00
CA THR A 78 -6.28 25.68 5.81
C THR A 78 -4.82 26.02 6.13
N PRO A 79 -4.50 27.30 6.44
CA PRO A 79 -3.16 27.68 6.89
C PRO A 79 -2.64 26.87 8.09
N GLU A 80 -3.52 26.60 9.05
CA GLU A 80 -3.21 25.81 10.25
C GLU A 80 -2.92 24.35 9.88
N GLY A 81 -3.72 23.74 9.01
CA GLY A 81 -3.50 22.38 8.53
C GLY A 81 -2.21 22.25 7.71
N LYS A 82 -1.89 23.25 6.88
CA LYS A 82 -0.59 23.28 6.16
C LYS A 82 0.58 23.39 7.11
N LYS A 83 0.46 24.17 8.18
CA LYS A 83 1.48 24.26 9.24
C LYS A 83 1.67 22.92 9.95
N GLU A 84 0.57 22.25 10.33
CA GLU A 84 0.63 20.92 10.94
C GLU A 84 1.33 19.89 10.02
N PHE A 85 0.99 19.91 8.73
CA PHE A 85 1.65 19.05 7.75
C PHE A 85 3.15 19.35 7.65
N LEU A 86 3.52 20.62 7.59
CA LEU A 86 4.92 21.06 7.54
C LEU A 86 5.69 20.63 8.79
N ASP A 87 5.11 20.79 9.98
CA ASP A 87 5.74 20.38 11.24
C ASP A 87 5.98 18.86 11.28
N ASN A 88 4.99 18.07 10.81
CA ASN A 88 5.13 16.62 10.70
C ASN A 88 6.21 16.21 9.69
N LEU A 89 6.30 16.92 8.56
CA LEU A 89 7.31 16.68 7.53
C LEU A 89 8.73 16.94 8.07
N ILE A 90 8.93 18.08 8.76
CA ILE A 90 10.21 18.40 9.42
C ILE A 90 10.58 17.33 10.44
N ARG A 91 9.61 16.92 11.29
CA ARG A 91 9.85 15.88 12.29
C ARG A 91 10.28 14.56 11.66
N SER A 92 9.64 14.16 10.56
CA SER A 92 10.00 12.94 9.82
C SER A 92 11.42 13.01 9.28
N GLU A 93 11.82 14.15 8.69
CA GLU A 93 13.16 14.35 8.15
C GLU A 93 14.24 14.30 9.25
N LEU A 94 13.99 14.92 10.41
CA LEU A 94 14.91 14.84 11.55
C LEU A 94 15.08 13.40 12.05
N LEU A 95 14.00 12.61 12.10
CA LEU A 95 14.07 11.19 12.46
C LEU A 95 14.82 10.36 11.40
N ALA A 96 14.64 10.66 10.11
CA ALA A 96 15.36 9.99 9.03
C ALA A 96 16.88 10.23 9.14
N ARG A 97 17.30 11.46 9.44
CA ARG A 97 18.70 11.81 9.69
C ARG A 97 19.28 11.11 10.90
N GLU A 98 18.51 11.00 11.98
CA GLU A 98 18.92 10.20 13.13
C GLU A 98 19.12 8.73 12.76
N ALA A 99 18.22 8.15 11.96
CA ALA A 99 18.36 6.77 11.48
C ALA A 99 19.62 6.58 10.62
N GLN A 100 19.94 7.54 9.75
CA GLN A 100 21.19 7.56 8.98
C GLN A 100 22.41 7.56 9.89
N ARG A 101 22.46 8.48 10.87
CA ARG A 101 23.54 8.56 11.86
C ARG A 101 23.71 7.27 12.66
N LYS A 102 22.63 6.55 12.92
CA LYS A 102 22.64 5.24 13.59
C LYS A 102 23.02 4.06 12.70
N GLY A 103 23.29 4.28 11.40
CA GLY A 103 23.73 3.24 10.48
C GLY A 103 22.61 2.35 9.92
N TYR A 104 21.35 2.75 10.07
CA TYR A 104 20.19 2.01 9.55
C TYR A 104 20.25 1.74 8.03
N PRO A 105 20.79 2.65 7.18
CA PRO A 105 20.92 2.38 5.75
C PRO A 105 21.78 1.15 5.41
N SER A 106 22.71 0.76 6.28
CA SER A 106 23.58 -0.41 6.09
C SER A 106 23.09 -1.66 6.80
N ASP A 107 22.00 -1.57 7.58
CA ASP A 107 21.43 -2.70 8.29
C ASP A 107 20.86 -3.72 7.30
N LYS A 108 21.23 -4.99 7.46
CA LYS A 108 20.89 -6.06 6.49
C LYS A 108 19.38 -6.30 6.38
N ASP A 109 18.65 -6.12 7.47
CA ASP A 109 17.21 -6.37 7.53
C ASP A 109 16.46 -5.21 6.88
N ILE A 110 16.93 -3.99 7.13
CA ILE A 110 16.41 -2.78 6.47
C ILE A 110 16.68 -2.80 4.98
N VAL A 111 17.91 -3.11 4.55
CA VAL A 111 18.26 -3.23 3.13
C VAL A 111 17.39 -4.27 2.43
N ARG A 112 17.14 -5.41 3.09
CA ARG A 112 16.26 -6.45 2.55
C ARG A 112 14.81 -5.99 2.44
N GLN A 113 14.29 -5.29 3.44
CA GLN A 113 12.95 -4.72 3.40
C GLN A 113 12.83 -3.65 2.30
N HIS A 114 13.82 -2.78 2.18
CA HIS A 114 13.87 -1.75 1.15
C HIS A 114 13.86 -2.36 -0.26
N LYS A 115 14.67 -3.41 -0.50
CA LYS A 115 14.65 -4.14 -1.78
C LYS A 115 13.28 -4.73 -2.10
N ARG A 116 12.60 -5.34 -1.11
CA ARG A 116 11.25 -5.89 -1.30
C ARG A 116 10.24 -4.79 -1.66
N ASN A 117 10.28 -3.67 -0.94
CA ASN A 117 9.41 -2.54 -1.22
C ASN A 117 9.67 -1.94 -2.61
N MET A 118 10.94 -1.85 -3.02
CA MET A 118 11.31 -1.34 -4.34
C MET A 118 10.79 -2.22 -5.47
N VAL A 119 10.91 -3.54 -5.34
CA VAL A 119 10.35 -4.49 -6.31
C VAL A 119 8.82 -4.39 -6.34
N ALA A 120 8.15 -4.33 -5.19
CA ALA A 120 6.70 -4.20 -5.13
C ALA A 120 6.20 -2.92 -5.83
N LEU A 121 6.85 -1.77 -5.56
CA LEU A 121 6.51 -0.50 -6.22
C LEU A 121 6.76 -0.53 -7.72
N PHE A 122 7.82 -1.20 -8.17
CA PHE A 122 8.09 -1.38 -9.60
C PHE A 122 7.00 -2.21 -10.28
N VAL A 123 6.61 -3.34 -9.68
CA VAL A 123 5.54 -4.20 -10.21
C VAL A 123 4.22 -3.43 -10.29
N GLN A 124 3.87 -2.72 -9.21
CA GLN A 124 2.65 -1.93 -9.15
C GLN A 124 2.58 -0.87 -10.26
N ARG A 125 3.64 -0.07 -10.43
CA ARG A 125 3.65 1.05 -11.39
C ARG A 125 3.76 0.62 -12.84
N GLU A 126 4.58 -0.39 -13.14
CA GLU A 126 4.86 -0.78 -14.52
C GLU A 126 3.88 -1.81 -15.07
N PHE A 127 3.22 -2.60 -14.21
CA PHE A 127 2.35 -3.69 -14.64
C PHE A 127 0.91 -3.52 -14.17
N GLU A 128 0.67 -3.27 -12.88
CA GLU A 128 -0.69 -3.25 -12.33
C GLU A 128 -1.47 -1.97 -12.67
N GLU A 129 -0.88 -0.80 -12.44
CA GLU A 129 -1.55 0.49 -12.74
C GLU A 129 -1.93 0.65 -14.22
N PRO A 130 -1.08 0.28 -15.20
CA PRO A 130 -1.47 0.32 -16.61
C PRO A 130 -2.60 -0.66 -16.93
N GLN A 131 -2.61 -1.85 -16.33
CA GLN A 131 -3.69 -2.83 -16.51
C GLN A 131 -5.02 -2.33 -15.93
N GLN A 132 -5.01 -1.70 -14.75
CA GLN A 132 -6.22 -1.13 -14.15
C GLN A 132 -6.83 0.01 -14.97
N LYS A 133 -6.01 0.73 -15.73
CA LYS A 133 -6.47 1.79 -16.65
C LYS A 133 -7.08 1.24 -17.94
N GLN A 134 -6.92 -0.06 -18.23
CA GLN A 134 -7.57 -0.68 -19.39
C GLN A 134 -9.06 -0.81 -19.11
N VAL A 135 -9.86 -0.11 -19.91
CA VAL A 135 -11.32 -0.21 -19.86
C VAL A 135 -11.73 -1.50 -20.57
N VAL A 136 -12.29 -2.45 -19.83
CA VAL A 136 -12.92 -3.64 -20.43
C VAL A 136 -14.27 -3.22 -21.03
N PRO A 137 -14.53 -3.47 -22.33
CA PRO A 137 -15.80 -3.13 -22.95
C PRO A 137 -16.99 -3.82 -22.27
N GLU A 138 -18.12 -3.11 -22.15
CA GLU A 138 -19.33 -3.68 -21.54
C GLU A 138 -19.83 -4.94 -22.27
N GLU A 139 -19.66 -4.99 -23.60
CA GLU A 139 -20.03 -6.15 -24.40
C GLU A 139 -19.25 -7.40 -24.01
N ASP A 140 -17.96 -7.27 -23.73
CA ASP A 140 -17.10 -8.40 -23.34
C ASP A 140 -17.41 -8.85 -21.92
N LEU A 141 -17.74 -7.92 -21.02
CA LEU A 141 -18.26 -8.24 -19.68
C LEU A 141 -19.58 -9.01 -19.76
N ARG A 142 -20.51 -8.59 -20.62
CA ARG A 142 -21.81 -9.25 -20.80
C ARG A 142 -21.65 -10.65 -21.38
N LYS A 143 -20.84 -10.82 -22.44
CA LYS A 143 -20.52 -12.14 -23.01
C LYS A 143 -19.92 -13.08 -21.96
N TYR A 144 -18.99 -12.57 -21.14
CA TYR A 144 -18.39 -13.38 -20.07
C TYR A 144 -19.42 -13.76 -19.00
N TYR A 145 -20.25 -12.81 -18.55
CA TYR A 145 -21.31 -13.06 -17.57
C TYR A 145 -22.32 -14.10 -18.05
N ASP A 146 -22.82 -13.96 -19.28
CA ASP A 146 -23.80 -14.88 -19.86
C ASP A 146 -23.21 -16.30 -20.00
N ALA A 147 -21.92 -16.42 -20.37
CA ALA A 147 -21.22 -17.70 -20.48
C ALA A 147 -20.96 -18.37 -19.11
N HIS A 148 -20.89 -17.61 -18.02
CA HIS A 148 -20.54 -18.10 -16.67
C HIS A 148 -21.69 -17.92 -15.67
N LEU A 149 -22.94 -17.85 -16.13
CA LEU A 149 -24.10 -17.57 -15.29
C LEU A 149 -24.25 -18.57 -14.12
N GLY A 150 -23.76 -19.80 -14.26
CA GLY A 150 -23.76 -20.83 -13.22
C GLY A 150 -22.87 -20.50 -12.01
N ASP A 151 -21.77 -19.77 -12.21
CA ASP A 151 -20.81 -19.43 -11.15
C ASP A 151 -21.31 -18.28 -10.25
N TYR A 152 -22.24 -17.49 -10.78
CA TYR A 152 -22.83 -16.34 -10.09
C TYR A 152 -24.16 -16.67 -9.40
N GLN A 153 -24.60 -17.93 -9.44
CA GLN A 153 -25.79 -18.39 -8.73
C GLN A 153 -25.47 -18.79 -7.30
N ARG A 154 -26.32 -18.38 -6.36
CA ARG A 154 -26.31 -18.88 -4.99
C ARG A 154 -27.39 -19.95 -4.88
N PRO A 155 -27.06 -21.25 -4.97
CA PRO A 155 -28.05 -22.31 -4.90
C PRO A 155 -28.75 -22.28 -3.54
N GLU A 156 -29.99 -22.77 -3.51
CA GLU A 156 -30.76 -22.88 -2.28
C GLU A 156 -30.02 -23.77 -1.26
N ARG A 157 -29.81 -23.24 -0.05
CA ARG A 157 -29.14 -23.95 1.04
C ARG A 157 -30.15 -24.23 2.13
N VAL A 158 -30.48 -25.51 2.30
CA VAL A 158 -31.27 -25.98 3.43
C VAL A 158 -30.36 -26.54 4.52
N ARG A 159 -30.72 -26.26 5.77
CA ARG A 159 -30.03 -26.83 6.94
C ARG A 159 -30.72 -28.13 7.31
N VAL A 160 -30.03 -29.25 7.18
CA VAL A 160 -30.55 -30.57 7.52
C VAL A 160 -29.79 -31.14 8.72
N ALA A 161 -30.52 -31.74 9.66
CA ALA A 161 -29.98 -32.61 10.69
C ALA A 161 -30.49 -34.02 10.40
N HIS A 162 -29.58 -34.98 10.25
CA HIS A 162 -29.90 -36.39 10.02
C HIS A 162 -29.23 -37.24 11.09
N VAL A 163 -30.02 -38.08 11.76
CA VAL A 163 -29.52 -39.14 12.63
C VAL A 163 -29.83 -40.46 11.95
N PHE A 164 -28.78 -41.19 11.58
CA PHE A 164 -28.89 -42.48 10.91
C PHE A 164 -28.67 -43.60 11.94
N PHE A 165 -29.54 -44.60 11.91
CA PHE A 165 -29.38 -45.85 12.66
C PHE A 165 -29.28 -47.01 11.70
N GLU A 166 -28.25 -47.84 11.88
CA GLU A 166 -28.08 -49.06 11.09
C GLU A 166 -29.11 -50.10 11.54
N ALA A 167 -29.88 -50.64 10.59
CA ALA A 167 -30.89 -51.65 10.87
C ALA A 167 -30.32 -53.06 10.65
N PRO A 168 -30.60 -54.04 11.54
CA PRO A 168 -30.17 -55.41 11.36
C PRO A 168 -30.70 -56.02 10.05
N ALA A 169 -29.88 -56.83 9.38
CA ALA A 169 -30.22 -57.45 8.09
C ALA A 169 -31.51 -58.30 8.14
N ALA A 170 -31.87 -58.84 9.32
CA ALA A 170 -33.08 -59.63 9.54
C ALA A 170 -34.40 -58.83 9.34
N ASP A 171 -34.37 -57.50 9.46
CA ASP A 171 -35.55 -56.63 9.33
C ASP A 171 -35.81 -56.16 7.88
N ALA A 172 -35.00 -56.59 6.91
CA ALA A 172 -35.23 -56.28 5.50
C ALA A 172 -36.53 -56.92 4.95
N ALA A 173 -36.88 -58.13 5.40
CA ALA A 173 -38.08 -58.84 4.97
C ALA A 173 -39.37 -58.20 5.53
N ARG A 174 -39.34 -57.70 6.76
CA ARG A 174 -40.48 -57.03 7.42
C ARG A 174 -40.83 -55.68 6.79
N ARG A 175 -39.82 -54.95 6.27
CA ARG A 175 -40.00 -53.64 5.61
C ARG A 175 -40.66 -53.72 4.23
N LYS A 176 -40.49 -54.82 3.49
CA LYS A 176 -41.17 -55.03 2.20
C LYS A 176 -42.66 -55.35 2.37
N ALA A 177 -43.04 -56.02 3.46
CA ALA A 177 -44.43 -56.39 3.74
C ALA A 177 -45.30 -55.21 4.22
N GLN A 178 -44.70 -54.15 4.78
CA GLN A 178 -45.41 -52.98 5.31
C GLN A 178 -45.57 -51.83 4.29
N LYS A 179 -44.99 -51.97 3.09
CA LYS A 179 -45.07 -50.99 2.00
C LYS A 179 -46.11 -51.35 0.92
N ALA A 180 -46.93 -52.39 1.14
CA ALA A 180 -48.03 -52.80 0.28
C ALA A 180 -49.36 -52.20 0.76
#